data_AF-A0A3D5A5I7-F1
#
_entry.id   AF-A0A3D5A5I7-F1
#
_cell.length_a   1.000
_cell.length_b   1.000
_cell.length_c   1.000
_cell.angle_alpha   90.00
_cell.angle_beta   90.00
_cell.angle_gamma   90.00
#
_symmetry.space_group_name_H-M   'P 1'
#
loop_
_entity.id
_entity.type
_entity.pdbx_description
1 polymer ?
#
loop_
_entity_poly.entity_id
_entity_poly.type
_entity_poly.pdbx_seq_one_letter_code
_entity_poly.pdbx_strand_id
1 'polypeptide(L)'
;MKRTEFIVQAAEYYNGRTEMPNNAGFQDSAFQKEMASMGWLKGYAWCAYFTKLIYTKAYKNDPTVSAFIKAKFNGGALSTFNNVKAGSVFKTSDKPAIGAIVVWQHGSTSAGHVGIVKSFDLETNTMTCIEGNTNASGSREGDRVAIKLRTISRAKQASGLNLKGFILPIEK
;
A
#
# COMPACT_ATOMS: atom_id res chain seq x y z
N MET A 1 -5.04 -20.54 -6.61
CA MET A 1 -4.67 -19.14 -6.92
C MET A 1 -3.45 -18.79 -6.10
N LYS A 2 -2.42 -18.21 -6.72
CA LYS A 2 -1.22 -17.74 -6.01
C LYS A 2 -1.58 -16.60 -5.06
N ARG A 3 -0.81 -16.41 -3.99
CA ARG A 3 -1.13 -15.35 -3.02
C ARG A 3 -0.96 -13.96 -3.62
N THR A 4 0.04 -13.78 -4.47
CA THR A 4 0.25 -12.58 -5.29
C THR A 4 -0.94 -12.24 -6.17
N GLU A 5 -1.53 -13.22 -6.86
CA GLU A 5 -2.75 -13.06 -7.65
C GLU A 5 -3.93 -12.62 -6.77
N PHE A 6 -4.11 -13.27 -5.60
CA PHE A 6 -5.15 -12.88 -4.64
C PHE A 6 -4.97 -11.44 -4.17
N ILE A 7 -3.75 -11.03 -3.81
CA ILE A 7 -3.45 -9.68 -3.33
C ILE A 7 -3.86 -8.64 -4.37
N VAL A 8 -3.50 -8.87 -5.64
CA VAL A 8 -3.86 -7.97 -6.74
C VAL A 8 -5.38 -7.92 -6.91
N GLN A 9 -6.05 -9.07 -7.05
CA GLN A 9 -7.51 -9.12 -7.24
C GLN A 9 -8.27 -8.48 -6.07
N ALA A 10 -7.84 -8.77 -4.84
CA ALA A 10 -8.44 -8.21 -3.64
C ALA A 10 -8.27 -6.69 -3.58
N ALA A 11 -7.15 -6.13 -4.05
CA ALA A 11 -6.95 -4.70 -4.13
C ALA A 11 -7.78 -4.05 -5.25
N GLU A 12 -7.82 -4.67 -6.44
CA GLU A 12 -8.60 -4.20 -7.58
C GLU A 12 -10.10 -4.16 -7.29
N TYR A 13 -10.61 -5.07 -6.47
CA TYR A 13 -11.99 -5.07 -6.01
C TYR A 13 -12.41 -3.73 -5.36
N TYR A 14 -11.47 -2.96 -4.79
CA TYR A 14 -11.75 -1.64 -4.20
C TYR A 14 -11.58 -0.47 -5.16
N ASN A 15 -11.11 -0.69 -6.39
CA ASN A 15 -10.87 0.37 -7.35
C ASN A 15 -12.12 1.24 -7.55
N GLY A 16 -11.96 2.55 -7.46
CA GLY A 16 -13.05 3.52 -7.59
C GLY A 16 -13.81 3.82 -6.29
N ARG A 17 -13.60 3.09 -5.19
CA ARG A 17 -14.17 3.46 -3.88
C ARG A 17 -13.58 4.77 -3.39
N THR A 18 -14.45 5.68 -2.97
CA THR A 18 -14.11 7.05 -2.58
C THR A 18 -14.26 7.30 -1.08
N GLU A 19 -13.45 8.22 -0.57
CA GLU A 19 -13.65 8.81 0.73
C GLU A 19 -14.77 9.87 0.72
N MET A 20 -15.22 10.24 1.92
CA MET A 20 -15.84 11.54 2.16
C MET A 20 -14.74 12.60 2.28
N PRO A 21 -14.96 13.85 1.83
CA PRO A 21 -13.93 14.88 1.78
C PRO A 21 -13.12 15.02 3.08
N ASN A 22 -11.81 15.26 2.94
CA ASN A 22 -10.86 15.47 4.03
C ASN A 22 -10.70 14.25 4.95
N ASN A 23 -10.59 13.04 4.37
CA ASN A 23 -10.47 11.78 5.11
C ASN A 23 -11.59 11.62 6.18
N ALA A 24 -12.79 12.15 5.92
CA ALA A 24 -13.87 12.20 6.92
C ALA A 24 -14.61 10.86 7.11
N GLY A 25 -14.33 9.88 6.25
CA GLY A 25 -14.98 8.58 6.18
C GLY A 25 -14.94 8.04 4.76
N PHE A 26 -15.72 7.01 4.48
CA PHE A 26 -15.89 6.44 3.15
C PHE A 26 -17.36 6.43 2.74
N GLN A 27 -17.63 6.61 1.44
CA GLN A 27 -19.00 6.54 0.92
C GLN A 27 -19.59 5.13 1.04
N ASP A 28 -18.74 4.11 0.91
CA ASP A 28 -19.09 2.71 1.12
C ASP A 28 -18.99 2.35 2.61
N SER A 29 -20.13 2.08 3.25
CA SER A 29 -20.20 1.73 4.67
C SER A 29 -19.52 0.39 5.02
N ALA A 30 -19.46 -0.56 4.09
CA ALA A 30 -18.73 -1.81 4.31
C ALA A 30 -17.22 -1.52 4.29
N PHE A 31 -16.76 -0.71 3.33
CA PHE A 31 -15.35 -0.29 3.28
C PHE A 31 -14.95 0.51 4.53
N GLN A 32 -15.80 1.41 5.02
CA GLN A 32 -15.59 2.12 6.29
C GLN A 32 -15.35 1.16 7.45
N LYS A 33 -16.19 0.11 7.60
CA LYS A 33 -16.03 -0.89 8.67
C LYS A 33 -14.72 -1.66 8.55
N GLU A 34 -14.34 -2.03 7.33
CA GLU A 34 -13.07 -2.73 7.09
C GLU A 34 -11.86 -1.86 7.40
N MET A 35 -11.87 -0.59 6.99
CA MET A 35 -10.78 0.35 7.30
C MET A 35 -10.69 0.62 8.80
N ALA A 36 -11.83 0.81 9.48
CA ALA A 36 -11.86 0.92 10.94
C ALA A 36 -11.28 -0.32 11.63
N SER A 37 -11.56 -1.53 11.12
CA SER A 37 -10.99 -2.78 11.66
C SER A 37 -9.46 -2.85 11.54
N MET A 38 -8.86 -2.10 10.60
CA MET A 38 -7.41 -1.98 10.46
C MET A 38 -6.77 -0.94 11.39
N GLY A 39 -7.60 -0.23 12.18
CA GLY A 39 -7.20 0.84 13.09
C GLY A 39 -7.19 2.22 12.43
N TRP A 40 -7.88 2.39 11.30
CA TRP A 40 -8.04 3.72 10.70
C TRP A 40 -9.00 4.57 11.54
N LEU A 41 -8.65 5.85 11.72
CA LEU A 41 -9.45 6.84 12.42
C LEU A 41 -9.74 8.02 11.48
N LYS A 42 -10.88 8.67 11.71
CA LYS A 42 -11.30 9.85 10.93
C LYS A 42 -10.20 10.91 10.89
N GLY A 43 -9.93 11.45 9.71
CA GLY A 43 -8.91 12.46 9.47
C GLY A 43 -7.51 11.88 9.15
N TYR A 44 -7.30 10.57 9.28
CA TYR A 44 -6.00 9.97 8.95
C TYR A 44 -5.89 9.66 7.47
N ALA A 45 -4.70 9.89 6.91
CA ALA A 45 -4.33 9.33 5.61
C ALA A 45 -4.46 7.79 5.64
N TRP A 46 -4.91 7.20 4.54
CA TRP A 46 -5.40 5.82 4.54
C TRP A 46 -4.73 4.86 3.55
N CYS A 47 -3.71 5.30 2.82
CA CYS A 47 -2.96 4.44 1.89
C CYS A 47 -2.34 3.21 2.58
N ALA A 48 -1.70 3.39 3.74
CA ALA A 48 -1.08 2.29 4.48
C ALA A 48 -2.12 1.33 5.10
N TYR A 49 -3.21 1.87 5.64
CA TYR A 49 -4.33 1.06 6.14
C TYR A 49 -4.98 0.22 5.04
N PHE A 50 -5.09 0.76 3.82
CA PHE A 50 -5.57 0.01 2.67
C PHE A 50 -4.66 -1.18 2.35
N THR A 51 -3.34 -0.97 2.24
CA THR A 51 -2.42 -2.10 2.00
C THR A 51 -2.42 -3.13 3.13
N LYS A 52 -2.56 -2.68 4.39
CA LYS A 52 -2.75 -3.55 5.56
C LYS A 52 -4.03 -4.37 5.47
N LEU A 53 -5.15 -3.78 5.02
CA LEU A 53 -6.40 -4.49 4.80
C LEU A 53 -6.21 -5.64 3.81
N ILE A 54 -5.60 -5.35 2.66
CA ILE A 54 -5.40 -6.35 1.61
C ILE A 54 -4.48 -7.47 2.09
N TYR A 55 -3.37 -7.14 2.74
CA TYR A 55 -2.47 -8.16 3.30
C TYR A 55 -3.17 -8.98 4.39
N THR A 56 -3.95 -8.36 5.27
CA THR A 56 -4.72 -9.09 6.29
C THR A 56 -5.68 -10.10 5.66
N LYS A 57 -6.35 -9.74 4.56
CA LYS A 57 -7.20 -10.68 3.79
C LYS A 57 -6.38 -11.82 3.16
N ALA A 58 -5.24 -11.50 2.58
CA ALA A 58 -4.38 -12.47 1.88
C ALA A 58 -3.74 -13.51 2.79
N TYR A 59 -3.48 -13.15 4.05
CA TYR A 59 -2.82 -14.01 5.03
C TYR A 59 -3.74 -14.49 6.17
N LYS A 60 -5.07 -14.32 6.05
CA LYS A 60 -6.03 -14.66 7.11
C LYS A 60 -5.93 -16.09 7.68
N ASN A 61 -5.45 -17.03 6.86
CA ASN A 61 -5.28 -18.45 7.24
C ASN A 61 -3.84 -18.79 7.68
N ASP A 62 -2.95 -17.80 7.78
CA ASP A 62 -1.60 -17.93 8.31
C ASP A 62 -1.51 -17.13 9.62
N PRO A 63 -1.63 -17.79 10.79
CA PRO A 63 -1.65 -17.12 12.09
C PRO A 63 -0.36 -16.35 12.39
N THR A 64 0.79 -16.87 11.96
CA THR A 64 2.10 -16.24 12.21
C THR A 64 2.22 -14.94 11.43
N VAL A 65 1.89 -14.99 10.13
CA VAL A 65 1.95 -13.80 9.27
C VAL A 65 0.85 -12.80 9.66
N SER A 66 -0.35 -13.28 9.98
CA SER A 66 -1.45 -12.42 10.46
C SER A 66 -1.09 -11.66 11.74
N ALA A 67 -0.49 -12.34 12.73
CA ALA A 67 -0.03 -11.70 13.95
C ALA A 67 1.04 -10.63 13.67
N PHE A 68 1.98 -10.93 12.76
CA PHE A 68 3.00 -9.96 12.35
C PHE A 68 2.40 -8.74 11.66
N ILE A 69 1.46 -8.92 10.71
CA ILE A 69 0.76 -7.80 10.05
C ILE A 69 0.05 -6.93 11.09
N LYS A 70 -0.70 -7.54 12.01
CA LYS A 70 -1.41 -6.82 13.07
C LYS A 70 -0.46 -5.95 13.92
N ALA A 71 0.71 -6.48 14.25
CA ALA A 71 1.68 -5.82 15.13
C ALA A 71 2.57 -4.79 14.41
N LYS A 72 2.89 -4.99 13.13
CA LYS A 72 3.95 -4.24 12.43
C LYS A 72 3.45 -3.30 11.34
N PHE A 73 2.24 -3.53 10.80
CA PHE A 73 1.64 -2.67 9.77
C PHE A 73 0.74 -1.63 10.45
N ASN A 74 1.02 -0.35 10.21
CA ASN A 74 0.31 0.78 10.81
C ASN A 74 -0.03 1.86 9.75
N GLY A 75 -0.59 2.98 10.18
CA GLY A 75 -0.99 4.08 9.27
C GLY A 75 0.16 4.81 8.58
N GLY A 76 1.41 4.60 9.00
CA GLY A 76 2.59 5.22 8.40
C GLY A 76 3.26 4.33 7.36
N ALA A 77 3.37 4.80 6.12
CA ALA A 77 4.09 4.14 5.02
C ALA A 77 5.54 3.76 5.40
N LEU A 78 6.33 4.75 5.83
CA LEU A 78 7.74 4.54 6.19
C LEU A 78 7.90 3.77 7.51
N SER A 79 7.00 4.00 8.47
CA SER A 79 7.00 3.25 9.73
C SER A 79 6.75 1.76 9.48
N THR A 80 5.74 1.43 8.67
CA THR A 80 5.47 0.05 8.25
C THR A 80 6.68 -0.56 7.55
N PHE A 81 7.30 0.13 6.58
CA PHE A 81 8.49 -0.38 5.90
C PHE A 81 9.66 -0.65 6.86
N ASN A 82 9.94 0.28 7.76
CA ASN A 82 11.03 0.13 8.74
C ASN A 82 10.75 -1.01 9.73
N ASN A 83 9.50 -1.14 10.19
CA ASN A 83 9.07 -2.24 11.06
C ASN A 83 9.22 -3.60 10.37
N VAL A 84 8.86 -3.68 9.08
CA VAL A 84 9.04 -4.90 8.29
C VAL A 84 10.53 -5.20 8.10
N LYS A 85 11.33 -4.20 7.71
CA LYS A 85 12.78 -4.35 7.49
C LYS A 85 13.52 -4.82 8.74
N ALA A 86 13.09 -4.40 9.93
CA ALA A 86 13.65 -4.83 11.21
C ALA A 86 13.10 -6.19 11.70
N GLY A 87 12.01 -6.69 11.08
CA GLY A 87 11.42 -7.98 11.40
C GLY A 87 12.00 -9.11 10.54
N SER A 88 11.53 -10.34 10.80
CA SER A 88 11.99 -11.56 10.12
C SER A 88 10.94 -12.24 9.24
N VAL A 89 9.69 -11.76 9.24
CA VAL A 89 8.57 -12.45 8.56
C VAL A 89 8.50 -12.12 7.08
N PHE A 90 8.48 -10.84 6.72
CA PHE A 90 8.49 -10.40 5.33
C PHE A 90 9.89 -9.94 4.92
N LYS A 91 10.26 -10.19 3.67
CA LYS A 91 11.49 -9.65 3.08
C LYS A 91 11.21 -8.29 2.44
N THR A 92 12.21 -7.41 2.49
CA THR A 92 12.21 -6.17 1.69
C THR A 92 13.11 -6.30 0.47
N SER A 93 12.83 -5.54 -0.57
CA SER A 93 13.57 -5.53 -1.84
C SER A 93 13.72 -4.11 -2.39
N ASP A 94 14.72 -3.90 -3.24
CA ASP A 94 14.89 -2.72 -4.11
C ASP A 94 14.25 -2.91 -5.49
N LYS A 95 13.89 -4.15 -5.85
CA LYS A 95 13.21 -4.52 -7.10
C LYS A 95 11.71 -4.76 -6.88
N PRO A 96 10.86 -4.39 -7.85
CA PRO A 96 9.42 -4.64 -7.79
C PRO A 96 9.12 -6.14 -7.91
N ALA A 97 7.99 -6.54 -7.34
CA ALA A 97 7.39 -7.85 -7.54
C ALA A 97 5.86 -7.70 -7.53
N ILE A 98 5.14 -8.51 -8.31
CA ILE A 98 3.67 -8.52 -8.30
C ILE A 98 3.18 -8.81 -6.88
N GLY A 99 2.14 -8.11 -6.43
CA GLY A 99 1.58 -8.21 -5.08
C GLY A 99 2.44 -7.59 -3.97
N ALA A 100 3.64 -7.11 -4.26
CA ALA A 100 4.45 -6.38 -3.28
C ALA A 100 3.83 -5.05 -2.92
N ILE A 101 4.06 -4.60 -1.69
CA ILE A 101 3.78 -3.22 -1.30
C ILE A 101 4.99 -2.39 -1.72
N VAL A 102 4.80 -1.50 -2.68
CA VAL A 102 5.78 -0.46 -2.97
C VAL A 102 5.66 0.66 -1.95
N VAL A 103 6.79 1.16 -1.48
CA VAL A 103 6.86 2.23 -0.48
C VAL A 103 7.64 3.41 -1.03
N TRP A 104 7.07 4.59 -0.89
CA TRP A 104 7.71 5.85 -1.25
C TRP A 104 7.87 6.77 -0.05
N GLN A 105 8.97 7.52 -0.02
CA GLN A 105 9.23 8.64 0.89
C GLN A 105 8.93 9.95 0.17
N HIS A 106 8.26 10.88 0.84
CA HIS A 106 8.03 12.21 0.29
C HIS A 106 9.23 13.12 0.58
N GLY A 107 9.96 13.53 -0.46
CA GLY A 107 11.17 14.34 -0.32
C GLY A 107 12.18 13.68 0.63
N SER A 108 12.46 14.35 1.75
CA SER A 108 13.28 13.84 2.85
C SER A 108 12.51 13.76 4.18
N THR A 109 11.18 13.85 4.18
CA THR A 109 10.37 13.89 5.41
C THR A 109 10.04 12.47 5.92
N SER A 110 9.42 12.38 7.09
CA SER A 110 8.83 11.13 7.61
C SER A 110 7.53 10.72 6.92
N ALA A 111 7.00 11.60 6.06
CA ALA A 111 5.81 11.32 5.27
C ALA A 111 6.15 10.39 4.10
N GLY A 112 5.23 9.48 3.80
CA GLY A 112 5.36 8.56 2.67
C GLY A 112 4.02 8.25 2.03
N HIS A 113 4.08 7.33 1.07
CA HIS A 113 2.93 6.74 0.38
C HIS A 113 3.20 5.27 0.09
N VAL A 114 2.16 4.48 -0.12
CA VAL A 114 2.28 3.06 -0.48
C VAL A 114 1.23 2.64 -1.50
N GLY A 115 1.53 1.58 -2.23
CA GLY A 115 0.63 0.94 -3.19
C GLY A 115 0.94 -0.54 -3.35
N ILE A 116 0.02 -1.29 -3.96
CA ILE A 116 0.22 -2.69 -4.32
C ILE A 116 0.65 -2.77 -5.78
N VAL A 117 1.78 -3.41 -6.06
CA VAL A 117 2.27 -3.61 -7.43
C VAL A 117 1.37 -4.62 -8.14
N LYS A 118 0.67 -4.18 -9.18
CA LYS A 118 -0.15 -5.02 -10.06
C LYS A 118 0.69 -5.66 -11.16
N SER A 119 1.52 -4.85 -11.82
CA SER A 119 2.42 -5.28 -12.90
C SER A 119 3.61 -4.35 -12.97
N PHE A 120 4.68 -4.77 -13.65
CA PHE A 120 5.86 -3.94 -13.89
C PHE A 120 6.57 -4.36 -15.16
N ASP A 121 7.33 -3.43 -15.72
CA ASP A 121 8.19 -3.60 -16.87
C ASP A 121 9.52 -2.89 -16.58
N LEU A 122 10.59 -3.68 -16.52
CA LEU A 122 11.93 -3.21 -16.21
C LEU A 122 12.58 -2.51 -17.41
N GLU A 123 12.19 -2.86 -18.65
CA GLU A 123 12.74 -2.25 -19.86
C GLU A 123 12.23 -0.81 -19.99
N THR A 124 10.94 -0.60 -19.74
CA THR A 124 10.34 0.75 -19.75
C THR A 124 10.48 1.48 -18.41
N ASN A 125 11.03 0.84 -17.37
CA ASN A 125 11.17 1.39 -16.02
C ASN A 125 9.82 1.84 -15.41
N THR A 126 8.77 1.07 -15.65
CA THR A 126 7.40 1.38 -15.19
C THR A 126 6.78 0.28 -14.35
N MET A 127 5.87 0.66 -13.45
CA MET A 127 5.02 -0.26 -12.72
C MET A 127 3.61 0.29 -12.58
N THR A 128 2.63 -0.60 -12.66
CA THR A 128 1.24 -0.29 -12.37
C THR A 128 0.96 -0.64 -10.91
N CYS A 129 0.43 0.30 -10.15
CA CYS A 129 0.12 0.15 -8.73
C CYS A 129 -1.35 0.41 -8.45
N ILE A 130 -1.91 -0.32 -7.48
CA ILE A 130 -3.24 -0.06 -6.92
C ILE A 130 -3.03 0.65 -5.58
N GLU A 131 -3.53 1.87 -5.49
CA GLU A 131 -3.22 2.79 -4.39
C GLU A 131 -4.50 3.29 -3.76
N GLY A 132 -4.56 3.31 -2.42
CA GLY A 132 -5.58 4.04 -1.67
C GLY A 132 -5.14 5.47 -1.37
N ASN A 133 -6.09 6.36 -1.07
CA ASN A 133 -5.85 7.77 -0.73
C ASN A 133 -5.04 8.50 -1.82
N THR A 134 -5.31 8.17 -3.10
CA THR A 134 -4.73 8.84 -4.27
C THR A 134 -5.84 9.50 -5.10
N ASN A 135 -5.48 10.41 -6.00
CA ASN A 135 -6.42 10.99 -6.96
C ASN A 135 -5.87 10.92 -8.40
N ALA A 136 -6.65 11.42 -9.36
CA ALA A 136 -6.28 11.44 -10.78
C ALA A 136 -4.91 12.14 -11.00
N SER A 137 -4.65 13.23 -10.28
CA SER A 137 -3.39 13.98 -10.33
C SER A 137 -2.23 13.33 -9.54
N GLY A 138 -2.47 12.22 -8.83
CA GLY A 138 -1.45 11.53 -8.02
C GLY A 138 -1.06 12.27 -6.74
N SER A 139 -1.96 13.12 -6.22
CA SER A 139 -1.77 13.82 -4.95
C SER A 139 -1.69 12.86 -3.78
N ARG A 140 -1.05 13.35 -2.72
CA ARG A 140 -0.87 12.68 -1.43
C ARG A 140 -2.16 12.64 -0.59
N GLU A 141 -3.05 13.60 -0.81
CA GLU A 141 -4.40 13.72 -0.23
C GLU A 141 -5.39 13.37 -1.33
N GLY A 142 -5.47 12.07 -1.63
CA GLY A 142 -6.30 11.58 -2.69
C GLY A 142 -7.62 11.01 -2.19
N ASP A 143 -8.63 11.04 -3.04
CA ASP A 143 -10.00 10.78 -2.61
C ASP A 143 -10.48 9.35 -2.85
N ARG A 144 -9.65 8.46 -3.42
CA ARG A 144 -10.11 7.14 -3.85
C ARG A 144 -9.02 6.07 -3.88
N VAL A 145 -9.47 4.84 -4.09
CA VAL A 145 -8.62 3.77 -4.60
C VAL A 145 -8.51 3.93 -6.11
N ALA A 146 -7.29 4.01 -6.64
CA ALA A 146 -7.05 4.10 -8.08
C ALA A 146 -5.86 3.26 -8.53
N ILE A 147 -5.89 2.89 -9.80
CA ILE A 147 -4.77 2.26 -10.51
C ILE A 147 -3.90 3.37 -11.12
N LYS A 148 -2.59 3.35 -10.83
CA LYS A 148 -1.62 4.37 -11.23
C LYS A 148 -0.42 3.75 -11.93
N LEU A 149 0.01 4.35 -13.03
CA LEU A 149 1.33 4.10 -13.60
C LEU A 149 2.38 4.91 -12.82
N ARG A 150 3.47 4.26 -12.41
CA ARG A 150 4.56 4.84 -11.63
C ARG A 150 5.89 4.46 -12.29
N THR A 151 6.89 5.33 -12.17
CA THR A 151 8.27 4.99 -12.51
C THR A 151 8.87 4.12 -11.40
N ILE A 152 9.58 3.04 -11.75
CA ILE A 152 10.22 2.16 -10.76
C ILE A 152 11.37 2.91 -10.08
N SER A 153 12.36 3.36 -10.87
CA SER A 153 13.54 4.05 -10.36
C SER A 153 13.75 5.38 -11.07
N ARG A 154 14.09 6.41 -10.29
CA ARG A 154 14.49 7.73 -10.79
C ARG A 154 15.35 8.44 -9.76
N ALA A 155 16.04 9.50 -10.19
CA ALA A 155 16.77 10.36 -9.28
C ALA A 155 15.84 10.93 -8.19
N LYS A 156 16.37 11.05 -6.96
CA LYS A 156 15.62 11.57 -5.82
C LYS A 156 15.20 13.02 -6.09
N GLN A 157 13.93 13.32 -5.81
CA GLN A 157 13.34 14.65 -5.91
C GLN A 157 13.16 15.27 -4.53
N ALA A 158 13.41 16.58 -4.42
CA ALA A 158 13.25 17.32 -3.17
C ALA A 158 11.78 17.37 -2.70
N SER A 159 10.86 17.52 -3.66
CA SER A 159 9.42 17.57 -3.45
C SER A 159 8.74 16.54 -4.35
N GLY A 160 8.62 15.30 -3.88
CA GLY A 160 8.02 14.22 -4.65
C GLY A 160 8.12 12.86 -3.96
N LEU A 161 7.41 11.87 -4.49
CA LEU A 161 7.52 10.48 -4.04
C LEU A 161 8.80 9.85 -4.58
N ASN A 162 9.67 9.45 -3.66
CA ASN A 162 10.96 8.79 -3.92
C ASN A 162 10.87 7.33 -3.50
N LEU A 163 11.28 6.39 -4.37
CA LEU A 163 11.24 4.97 -4.05
C LEU A 163 12.07 4.70 -2.79
N LYS A 164 11.45 4.06 -1.79
CA LYS A 164 12.13 3.57 -0.59
C LYS A 164 12.46 2.08 -0.69
N GLY A 165 11.58 1.32 -1.35
CA GLY A 165 11.72 -0.11 -1.57
C GLY A 165 10.37 -0.80 -1.64
N PHE A 166 10.41 -2.13 -1.56
CA PHE A 166 9.26 -3.01 -1.68
C PHE A 166 9.20 -3.96 -0.49
N ILE A 167 7.99 -4.25 0.01
CA ILE A 167 7.71 -5.35 0.94
C ILE A 167 7.20 -6.52 0.09
N LEU A 168 7.94 -7.62 0.07
CA LEU A 168 7.64 -8.77 -0.78
C LEU A 168 6.55 -9.65 -0.16
N PRO A 169 5.58 -10.13 -0.94
CA PRO A 169 4.63 -11.13 -0.47
C PRO A 169 5.32 -12.48 -0.26
N ILE A 170 4.74 -13.30 0.61
CA ILE A 170 5.19 -14.66 0.88
C ILE A 170 4.28 -15.62 0.11
N GLU A 171 4.87 -16.32 -0.85
CA GLU A 171 4.26 -17.52 -1.42
C GLU A 171 4.62 -18.70 -0.50
N LYS A 172 3.59 -19.38 -0.01
CA LYS A 172 3.70 -20.62 0.78
C LYS A 172 2.78 -21.62 0.14
#